data_AF-A0A7C1E6K7-F1
#
_entry.id   AF-A0A7C1E6K7-F1
#
_cell.length_a   1.000
_cell.length_b   1.000
_cell.length_c   1.000
_cell.angle_alpha   90.00
_cell.angle_beta   90.00
_cell.angle_gamma   90.00
#
_symmetry.space_group_name_H-M   'P 1'
#
loop_
_entity.id
_entity.type
_entity.pdbx_description
1 polymer ?
#
loop_
_entity_poly.entity_id
_entity_poly.type
_entity_poly.pdbx_seq_one_letter_code
_entity_poly.pdbx_strand_id
1 'polypeptide(L)'
;MLPVNIPTLHEIVKLREETDTVKTFSFYAPEIAGICQPGQFVMVWVPGVDEIPISIALALQDGQLELAIADVGDCSHRLHELHEGELVGLRGPYGTGFTLTGARICMVAGGYGAAPLRFAAATARAHGRTVTVIQGARCATDLLYVTGFGDMGCDVHVSTEDGSQGQCGVCTAVLEALLHGGAAFDSVLTCGPELMMQRVCELTQQAQIPTQLSVERIVKCSCGACGACDLGGYLVCKDGPVFTAEVLAQTEFGCWTRAKSGKRVSVSAPGAEKAELLSYPLRDLTPEPEPLLQTSVCGIALSNPLLNAAGFGFSGRLLYRYAAAGAGAVVTKSIGLEEREGYPNPTFLELEPRSYVNAMGLPNPGIRDYGIELEEARHANVPVILSIFGKSVEECCSVAQIARECDYPVAMYEFDASCPHSEFTAVENNPPLLSAIVKAVKELVSPKPLAVKISPNIGAPVGLALLAQQAGADAITAINTVIARPVEHRLELPYLGNPLGYGGKSGKDLTVGGKRIVYELYRELELPIIAVGGIFSAQDVLDYARNGAALFQIGSALVSDGFEVFGRVKRELQEYLTAQGYTNIGELVGEAHRR
;
A
#
# COMPACT_ATOMS: atom_id res chain seq x y z
N MET A 1 -8.73 -3.82 -22.91
CA MET A 1 -8.97 -3.09 -21.64
C MET A 1 -8.27 -3.91 -20.58
N LEU A 2 -7.36 -3.34 -19.79
CA LEU A 2 -6.74 -4.09 -18.68
C LEU A 2 -7.87 -4.53 -17.73
N PRO A 3 -7.84 -5.77 -17.22
CA PRO A 3 -8.86 -6.23 -16.28
C PRO A 3 -8.84 -5.34 -15.03
N VAL A 4 -10.03 -5.03 -14.51
CA VAL A 4 -10.18 -4.36 -13.20
C VAL A 4 -9.52 -5.21 -12.11
N ASN A 5 -9.10 -4.58 -11.02
CA ASN A 5 -8.39 -5.22 -9.90
C ASN A 5 -9.28 -6.20 -9.09
N ILE A 6 -9.65 -7.34 -9.69
CA ILE A 6 -10.51 -8.38 -9.12
C ILE A 6 -10.04 -9.78 -9.57
N PRO A 7 -10.06 -10.81 -8.69
CA PRO A 7 -9.67 -12.17 -9.08
C PRO A 7 -10.60 -12.80 -10.13
N THR A 8 -10.01 -13.44 -11.13
CA THR A 8 -10.68 -14.35 -12.07
C THR A 8 -10.30 -15.80 -11.74
N LEU A 9 -11.23 -16.75 -11.88
CA LEU A 9 -10.99 -18.15 -11.52
C LEU A 9 -10.30 -18.92 -12.66
N HIS A 10 -9.18 -19.55 -12.34
CA HIS A 10 -8.39 -20.40 -13.22
C HIS A 10 -8.27 -21.81 -12.65
N GLU A 11 -8.32 -22.80 -13.54
CA GLU A 11 -8.07 -24.20 -13.23
C GLU A 11 -6.56 -24.46 -13.13
N ILE A 12 -6.14 -25.20 -12.11
CA ILE A 12 -4.78 -25.73 -12.02
C ILE A 12 -4.63 -26.81 -13.11
N VAL A 13 -3.89 -26.49 -14.16
CA VAL A 13 -3.65 -27.40 -15.30
C VAL A 13 -2.63 -28.47 -14.96
N LYS A 14 -1.59 -28.10 -14.19
CA LYS A 14 -0.51 -29.00 -13.84
C LYS A 14 0.17 -28.59 -12.53
N LEU A 15 0.53 -29.59 -11.73
CA LEU A 15 1.36 -29.44 -10.54
C LEU A 15 2.71 -30.15 -10.71
N ARG A 16 3.79 -29.50 -10.30
CA ARG A 16 5.13 -30.09 -10.29
C ARG A 16 5.84 -29.77 -8.98
N GLU A 17 6.22 -30.81 -8.24
CA GLU A 17 7.09 -30.66 -7.07
C GLU A 17 8.50 -30.31 -7.55
N GLU A 18 9.04 -29.18 -7.07
CA GLU A 18 10.41 -28.75 -7.38
C GLU A 18 11.36 -29.11 -6.24
N THR A 19 10.90 -28.92 -5.00
CA THR A 19 11.58 -29.27 -3.75
C THR A 19 10.56 -29.71 -2.72
N ASP A 20 11.02 -30.16 -1.55
CA ASP A 20 10.15 -30.49 -0.41
C ASP A 20 9.26 -29.32 0.06
N THR A 21 9.63 -28.09 -0.30
CA THR A 21 8.91 -26.87 0.13
C THR A 21 8.35 -26.07 -1.02
N VAL A 22 8.65 -26.38 -2.29
CA VAL A 22 8.24 -25.56 -3.44
C VAL A 22 7.54 -26.41 -4.49
N LYS A 23 6.35 -25.95 -4.90
CA LYS A 23 5.55 -26.54 -5.98
C LYS A 23 5.32 -25.51 -7.07
N THR A 24 5.49 -25.90 -8.33
CA THR A 24 5.10 -25.11 -9.49
C THR A 24 3.66 -25.43 -9.87
N PHE A 25 2.83 -24.38 -9.94
CA PHE A 25 1.44 -24.40 -10.37
C PHE A 25 1.35 -23.84 -11.79
N SER A 26 0.76 -24.59 -12.70
CA SER A 26 0.59 -24.18 -14.11
C SER A 26 -0.86 -23.86 -14.39
N PHE A 27 -1.10 -22.77 -15.11
CA PHE A 27 -2.42 -22.26 -15.47
C PHE A 27 -2.49 -21.93 -16.96
N TYR A 28 -3.71 -21.93 -17.49
CA TYR A 28 -4.04 -21.25 -18.74
C TYR A 28 -4.70 -19.91 -18.40
N ALA A 29 -3.97 -18.80 -18.62
CA ALA A 29 -4.36 -17.43 -18.25
C ALA A 29 -3.86 -16.43 -19.31
N PRO A 30 -4.41 -16.47 -20.55
CA PRO A 30 -3.90 -15.66 -21.67
C PRO A 30 -3.96 -14.15 -21.42
N GLU A 31 -4.94 -13.68 -20.65
CA GLU A 31 -5.09 -12.27 -20.27
C GLU A 31 -3.99 -11.77 -19.32
N ILE A 32 -3.38 -12.66 -18.53
CA ILE A 32 -2.23 -12.33 -17.67
C ILE A 32 -0.92 -12.58 -18.43
N ALA A 33 -0.76 -13.78 -18.99
CA ALA A 33 0.46 -14.22 -19.65
C ALA A 33 0.83 -13.30 -20.84
N GLY A 34 -0.15 -12.84 -21.61
CA GLY A 34 0.07 -12.00 -22.78
C GLY A 34 0.57 -10.58 -22.51
N ILE A 35 0.47 -10.10 -21.26
CA ILE A 35 0.87 -8.73 -20.89
C ILE A 35 1.95 -8.66 -19.79
N CYS A 36 2.28 -9.80 -19.17
CA CYS A 36 3.25 -9.82 -18.09
C CYS A 36 4.71 -9.72 -18.59
N GLN A 37 5.56 -9.24 -17.69
CA GLN A 37 6.99 -9.09 -17.90
C GLN A 37 7.76 -9.83 -16.80
N PRO A 38 8.98 -10.32 -17.07
CA PRO A 38 9.83 -10.93 -16.04
C PRO A 38 10.03 -10.03 -14.84
N GLY A 39 9.88 -10.58 -13.63
CA GLY A 39 9.97 -9.83 -12.38
C GLY A 39 8.64 -9.29 -11.85
N GLN A 40 7.57 -9.29 -12.65
CA GLN A 40 6.23 -8.99 -12.13
C GLN A 40 5.65 -10.17 -11.34
N PHE A 41 4.59 -9.87 -10.57
CA PHE A 41 3.89 -10.86 -9.75
C PHE A 41 2.38 -10.82 -10.02
N VAL A 42 1.68 -11.88 -9.61
CA VAL A 42 0.20 -11.94 -9.56
C VAL A 42 -0.23 -12.12 -8.11
N MET A 43 -1.48 -11.79 -7.80
CA MET A 43 -2.09 -12.26 -6.57
C MET A 43 -2.78 -13.59 -6.81
N VAL A 44 -2.53 -14.55 -5.94
CA VAL A 44 -3.12 -15.90 -5.96
C VAL A 44 -4.08 -16.01 -4.79
N TRP A 45 -5.37 -16.10 -5.11
CA TRP A 45 -6.47 -16.22 -4.16
C TRP A 45 -6.89 -17.67 -4.03
N VAL A 46 -6.85 -18.20 -2.82
CA VAL A 46 -7.54 -19.44 -2.47
C VAL A 46 -8.94 -19.08 -1.99
N PRO A 47 -10.01 -19.45 -2.72
CA PRO A 47 -11.37 -19.05 -2.38
C PRO A 47 -11.74 -19.36 -0.93
N GLY A 48 -12.18 -18.32 -0.21
CA GLY A 48 -12.60 -18.42 1.20
C GLY A 48 -11.48 -18.54 2.23
N VAL A 49 -10.20 -18.47 1.82
CA VAL A 49 -9.06 -18.63 2.74
C VAL A 49 -8.23 -17.35 2.83
N ASP A 50 -7.40 -17.05 1.83
CA ASP A 50 -6.55 -15.86 1.80
C ASP A 50 -6.05 -15.61 0.36
N GLU A 51 -5.34 -14.52 0.13
CA GLU A 51 -4.71 -14.18 -1.14
C GLU A 51 -3.29 -13.63 -0.92
N ILE A 52 -2.31 -14.19 -1.64
CA ILE A 52 -0.88 -13.86 -1.49
C ILE A 52 -0.24 -13.42 -2.81
N PRO A 53 0.74 -12.50 -2.78
CA PRO A 53 1.51 -12.13 -3.96
C PRO A 53 2.50 -13.23 -4.34
N ILE A 54 2.53 -13.65 -5.60
CA ILE A 54 3.45 -14.66 -6.12
C ILE A 54 4.11 -14.16 -7.41
N SER A 55 5.44 -14.17 -7.41
CA SER A 55 6.23 -13.82 -8.60
C SER A 55 5.94 -14.80 -9.75
N ILE A 56 5.88 -14.28 -10.97
CA ILE A 56 5.67 -15.09 -12.17
C ILE A 56 6.97 -15.84 -12.49
N ALA A 57 6.92 -17.17 -12.42
CA ALA A 57 8.10 -18.02 -12.67
C ALA A 57 8.35 -18.24 -14.16
N LEU A 58 7.28 -18.29 -14.96
CA LEU A 58 7.32 -18.32 -16.41
C LEU A 58 5.97 -17.89 -16.98
N ALA A 59 5.99 -17.19 -18.11
CA ALA A 59 4.79 -16.98 -18.92
C ALA A 59 5.12 -17.11 -20.40
N LEU A 60 4.21 -17.70 -21.16
CA LEU A 60 4.35 -17.94 -22.59
C LEU A 60 3.25 -17.22 -23.38
N GLN A 61 3.56 -16.85 -24.63
CA GLN A 61 2.62 -16.11 -25.49
C GLN A 61 1.36 -16.92 -25.86
N ASP A 62 1.37 -18.23 -25.70
CA ASP A 62 0.22 -19.10 -25.94
C ASP A 62 -0.79 -19.09 -24.78
N GLY A 63 -0.49 -18.39 -23.69
CA GLY A 63 -1.37 -18.23 -22.53
C GLY A 63 -0.99 -19.08 -21.32
N GLN A 64 0.09 -19.85 -21.38
CA GLN A 64 0.57 -20.61 -20.23
C GLN A 64 1.24 -19.69 -19.20
N LEU A 65 0.90 -19.89 -17.93
CA LEU A 65 1.45 -19.18 -16.78
C LEU A 65 1.91 -20.20 -15.73
N GLU A 66 3.17 -20.12 -15.30
CA GLU A 66 3.69 -20.91 -14.19
C GLU A 66 4.02 -20.02 -12.99
N LEU A 67 3.57 -20.44 -11.81
CA LEU A 67 3.85 -19.81 -10.52
C LEU A 67 4.56 -20.82 -9.62
N ALA A 68 5.70 -20.45 -9.04
CA ALA A 68 6.41 -21.30 -8.08
C ALA A 68 6.10 -20.81 -6.67
N ILE A 69 5.52 -21.67 -5.84
CA ILE A 69 4.97 -21.29 -4.54
C ILE A 69 5.66 -22.12 -3.46
N ALA A 70 6.34 -21.44 -2.54
CA ALA A 70 6.92 -22.05 -1.35
C ALA A 70 5.85 -22.24 -0.26
N ASP A 71 5.85 -23.38 0.44
CA ASP A 71 4.97 -23.65 1.57
C ASP A 71 5.55 -23.04 2.86
N VAL A 72 5.16 -21.81 3.18
CA VAL A 72 5.72 -21.02 4.29
C VAL A 72 4.67 -20.33 5.16
N GLY A 73 3.38 -20.38 4.81
CA GLY A 73 2.30 -19.80 5.59
C GLY A 73 0.93 -20.38 5.25
N ASP A 74 -0.09 -20.00 6.01
CA ASP A 74 -1.43 -20.64 5.96
C ASP A 74 -2.03 -20.72 4.54
N CYS A 75 -1.91 -19.65 3.76
CA CYS A 75 -2.41 -19.61 2.38
C CYS A 75 -1.63 -20.55 1.45
N SER A 76 -0.29 -20.54 1.53
CA SER A 76 0.54 -21.43 0.71
C SER A 76 0.35 -22.88 1.10
N HIS A 77 0.17 -23.17 2.39
CA HIS A 77 -0.10 -24.53 2.85
C HIS A 77 -1.38 -25.06 2.23
N ARG A 78 -2.44 -24.25 2.25
CA ARG A 78 -3.70 -24.61 1.58
C ARG A 78 -3.55 -24.78 0.07
N LEU A 79 -2.73 -23.96 -0.60
CA LEU A 79 -2.42 -24.13 -2.03
C LEU A 79 -1.74 -25.48 -2.30
N HIS A 80 -0.83 -25.91 -1.43
CA HIS A 80 -0.10 -27.17 -1.58
C HIS A 80 -0.99 -28.41 -1.42
N GLU A 81 -2.12 -28.28 -0.74
CA GLU A 81 -3.15 -29.32 -0.64
C GLU A 81 -4.09 -29.41 -1.86
N LEU A 82 -4.02 -28.46 -2.80
CA LEU A 82 -4.84 -28.48 -4.01
C LEU A 82 -4.31 -29.47 -5.05
N HIS A 83 -5.20 -29.90 -5.92
CA HIS A 83 -4.96 -30.85 -7.00
C HIS A 83 -5.21 -30.21 -8.37
N GLU A 84 -4.68 -30.84 -9.42
CA GLU A 84 -5.01 -30.51 -10.81
C GLU A 84 -6.53 -30.58 -11.01
N GLY A 85 -7.09 -29.61 -11.72
CA GLY A 85 -8.53 -29.44 -11.90
C GLY A 85 -9.23 -28.54 -10.89
N GLU A 86 -8.60 -28.22 -9.75
CA GLU A 86 -9.17 -27.28 -8.77
C GLU A 86 -8.99 -25.82 -9.20
N LEU A 87 -9.87 -24.95 -8.69
CA LEU A 87 -9.92 -23.54 -9.06
C LEU A 87 -9.18 -22.65 -8.05
N VAL A 88 -8.37 -21.72 -8.56
CA VAL A 88 -7.77 -20.62 -7.80
C VAL A 88 -8.10 -19.29 -8.48
N GLY A 89 -8.18 -18.22 -7.71
CA GLY A 89 -8.31 -16.88 -8.25
C GLY A 89 -6.96 -16.29 -8.62
N LEU A 90 -6.84 -15.70 -9.81
CA LEU A 90 -5.67 -14.93 -10.21
C LEU A 90 -6.09 -13.49 -10.54
N ARG A 91 -5.26 -12.52 -10.16
CA ARG A 91 -5.33 -11.14 -10.68
C ARG A 91 -3.94 -10.54 -10.82
N GLY A 92 -3.77 -9.67 -11.80
CA GLY A 92 -2.48 -9.07 -12.16
C GLY A 92 -2.28 -9.06 -13.68
N PRO A 93 -1.02 -8.97 -14.17
CA PRO A 93 0.20 -8.83 -13.39
C PRO A 93 0.30 -7.46 -12.71
N TYR A 94 1.05 -7.39 -11.61
CA TYR A 94 1.30 -6.16 -10.86
C TYR A 94 2.77 -5.79 -10.86
N GLY A 95 3.01 -4.50 -10.62
CA GLY A 95 4.33 -3.97 -10.47
C GLY A 95 5.12 -3.78 -11.77
N THR A 96 6.42 -3.64 -11.63
CA THR A 96 7.44 -3.40 -12.66
C THR A 96 8.30 -4.65 -12.84
N GLY A 97 8.72 -4.89 -14.08
CA GLY A 97 9.60 -6.00 -14.43
C GLY A 97 11.06 -5.59 -14.56
N PHE A 98 11.92 -6.59 -14.75
CA PHE A 98 13.34 -6.39 -15.07
C PHE A 98 13.51 -5.77 -16.45
N THR A 99 14.37 -4.76 -16.54
CA THR A 99 14.90 -4.28 -17.82
C THR A 99 16.13 -5.10 -18.18
N LEU A 100 16.03 -5.94 -19.21
CA LEU A 100 17.11 -6.83 -19.64
C LEU A 100 18.15 -6.08 -20.51
N THR A 101 19.05 -5.33 -19.89
CA THR A 101 20.08 -4.52 -20.57
C THR A 101 21.41 -5.26 -20.74
N GLY A 102 22.12 -4.94 -21.82
CA GLY A 102 23.44 -5.51 -22.12
C GLY A 102 23.40 -6.89 -22.80
N ALA A 103 24.57 -7.36 -23.20
CA ALA A 103 24.76 -8.65 -23.87
C ALA A 103 25.08 -9.78 -22.88
N ARG A 104 25.70 -9.45 -21.74
CA ARG A 104 26.09 -10.39 -20.67
C ARG A 104 25.37 -10.03 -19.38
N ILE A 105 24.39 -10.83 -18.98
CA ILE A 105 23.58 -10.64 -17.78
C ILE A 105 23.99 -11.68 -16.73
N CYS A 106 24.31 -11.23 -15.52
CA CYS A 106 24.47 -12.11 -14.37
C CYS A 106 23.18 -12.11 -13.54
N MET A 107 22.69 -13.29 -13.17
CA MET A 107 21.51 -13.47 -12.32
C MET A 107 21.95 -14.14 -11.03
N VAL A 108 21.65 -13.53 -9.87
CA VAL A 108 22.01 -14.08 -8.56
C VAL A 108 20.74 -14.43 -7.80
N ALA A 109 20.53 -15.72 -7.54
CA ALA A 109 19.36 -16.24 -6.85
C ALA A 109 19.72 -16.78 -5.46
N GLY A 110 18.86 -16.53 -4.47
CA GLY A 110 18.90 -17.18 -3.16
C GLY A 110 17.59 -17.92 -2.88
N GLY A 111 17.67 -19.23 -2.60
CA GLY A 111 16.51 -20.08 -2.31
C GLY A 111 15.44 -20.02 -3.40
N TYR A 112 14.18 -19.78 -3.00
CA TYR A 112 13.07 -19.66 -3.95
C TYR A 112 13.10 -18.38 -4.82
N GLY A 113 14.03 -17.44 -4.57
CA GLY A 113 14.28 -16.28 -5.43
C GLY A 113 14.73 -16.65 -6.86
N ALA A 114 15.08 -17.92 -7.12
CA ALA A 114 15.33 -18.43 -8.46
C ALA A 114 14.08 -18.43 -9.36
N ALA A 115 12.88 -18.49 -8.79
CA ALA A 115 11.61 -18.52 -9.54
C ALA A 115 11.41 -17.30 -10.45
N PRO A 116 11.41 -16.04 -9.96
CA PRO A 116 11.28 -14.87 -10.83
C PRO A 116 12.42 -14.74 -11.85
N LEU A 117 13.63 -15.22 -11.53
CA LEU A 117 14.77 -15.16 -12.45
C LEU A 117 14.67 -16.19 -13.59
N ARG A 118 13.90 -17.26 -13.43
CA ARG A 118 13.64 -18.23 -14.52
C ARG A 118 12.96 -17.58 -15.72
N PHE A 119 11.94 -16.75 -15.48
CA PHE A 119 11.28 -16.02 -16.57
C PHE A 119 12.24 -15.00 -17.23
N ALA A 120 13.06 -14.32 -16.42
CA ALA A 120 14.05 -13.37 -16.92
C ALA A 120 15.14 -14.05 -17.77
N ALA A 121 15.63 -15.22 -17.34
CA ALA A 121 16.61 -16.04 -18.07
C ALA A 121 16.05 -16.50 -19.41
N ALA A 122 14.86 -17.11 -19.41
CA ALA A 122 14.20 -17.55 -20.64
C ALA A 122 14.04 -16.40 -21.65
N THR A 123 13.57 -15.24 -21.16
CA THR A 123 13.40 -14.03 -21.99
C THR A 123 14.74 -13.49 -22.50
N ALA A 124 15.76 -13.42 -21.65
CA ALA A 124 17.09 -12.94 -22.05
C ALA A 124 17.73 -13.83 -23.12
N ARG A 125 17.65 -15.16 -22.94
CA ARG A 125 18.18 -16.16 -23.89
C ARG A 125 17.46 -16.14 -25.22
N ALA A 126 16.12 -15.99 -25.22
CA ALA A 126 15.33 -15.86 -26.45
C ALA A 126 15.74 -14.64 -27.31
N HIS A 127 16.31 -13.62 -26.68
CA HIS A 127 16.84 -12.42 -27.35
C HIS A 127 18.37 -12.47 -27.60
N GLY A 128 18.98 -13.66 -27.51
CA GLY A 128 20.39 -13.86 -27.86
C GLY A 128 21.40 -13.33 -26.84
N ARG A 129 20.99 -13.05 -25.59
CA ARG A 129 21.90 -12.59 -24.52
C ARG A 129 22.62 -13.78 -23.88
N THR A 130 23.85 -13.58 -23.45
CA THR A 130 24.59 -14.53 -22.59
C THR A 130 24.13 -14.34 -21.15
N VAL A 131 23.74 -15.43 -20.50
CA VAL A 131 23.22 -15.39 -19.12
C VAL A 131 24.08 -16.29 -18.25
N THR A 132 24.63 -15.72 -17.18
CA THR A 132 25.26 -16.46 -16.09
C THR A 132 24.28 -16.47 -14.92
N VAL A 133 24.00 -17.65 -14.35
CA VAL A 133 23.13 -17.81 -13.19
C VAL A 133 23.98 -18.31 -12.02
N ILE A 134 23.95 -17.59 -10.91
CA ILE A 134 24.57 -17.98 -9.65
C ILE A 134 23.45 -18.28 -8.67
N GLN A 135 23.31 -19.53 -8.26
CA GLN A 135 22.25 -19.96 -7.36
C GLN A 135 22.79 -20.42 -6.02
N GLY A 136 22.29 -19.80 -4.95
CA GLY A 136 22.58 -20.14 -3.56
C GLY A 136 21.40 -20.81 -2.89
N ALA A 137 21.67 -21.83 -2.08
CA ALA A 137 20.68 -22.46 -1.20
C ALA A 137 21.34 -22.98 0.09
N ARG A 138 20.54 -23.37 1.09
CA ARG A 138 21.08 -23.97 2.32
C ARG A 138 21.69 -25.34 2.04
N CYS A 139 20.98 -26.16 1.26
CA CYS A 139 21.37 -27.48 0.83
C CYS A 139 20.91 -27.75 -0.61
N ALA A 140 21.36 -28.87 -1.20
CA ALA A 140 21.09 -29.23 -2.58
C ALA A 140 19.59 -29.41 -2.88
N THR A 141 18.80 -29.88 -1.91
CA THR A 141 17.35 -30.08 -2.06
C THR A 141 16.57 -28.77 -2.07
N ASP A 142 17.17 -27.66 -1.67
CA ASP A 142 16.55 -26.32 -1.71
C ASP A 142 16.83 -25.59 -3.06
N LEU A 143 17.61 -26.19 -3.97
CA LEU A 143 17.91 -25.61 -5.28
C LEU A 143 16.76 -25.79 -6.27
N LEU A 144 16.42 -24.72 -6.99
CA LEU A 144 15.36 -24.69 -8.00
C LEU A 144 15.90 -24.54 -9.42
N TYR A 145 15.41 -25.34 -10.35
CA TYR A 145 15.63 -25.16 -11.79
C TYR A 145 17.10 -25.20 -12.26
N VAL A 146 18.05 -25.76 -11.51
CA VAL A 146 19.47 -25.82 -11.91
C VAL A 146 19.65 -26.42 -13.31
N THR A 147 19.04 -27.57 -13.57
CA THR A 147 19.03 -28.21 -14.89
C THR A 147 18.25 -27.38 -15.90
N GLY A 148 17.10 -26.83 -15.51
CA GLY A 148 16.28 -25.97 -16.35
C GLY A 148 17.01 -24.72 -16.87
N PHE A 149 17.84 -24.08 -16.05
CA PHE A 149 18.70 -22.97 -16.50
C PHE A 149 19.77 -23.45 -17.48
N GLY A 150 20.37 -24.62 -17.23
CA GLY A 150 21.34 -25.24 -18.14
C GLY A 150 20.73 -25.59 -19.50
N ASP A 151 19.52 -26.12 -19.52
CA ASP A 151 18.78 -26.45 -20.74
C ASP A 151 18.42 -25.21 -21.57
N MET A 152 18.28 -24.04 -20.94
CA MET A 152 18.14 -22.74 -21.63
C MET A 152 19.48 -22.20 -22.19
N GLY A 153 20.58 -22.92 -21.94
CA GLY A 153 21.93 -22.52 -22.32
C GLY A 153 22.52 -21.40 -21.46
N CYS A 154 22.11 -21.31 -20.19
CA CYS A 154 22.76 -20.42 -19.21
C CYS A 154 24.03 -21.08 -18.68
N ASP A 155 25.02 -20.26 -18.31
CA ASP A 155 26.19 -20.70 -17.53
C ASP A 155 25.82 -20.72 -16.04
N VAL A 156 25.70 -21.92 -15.45
CA VAL A 156 25.11 -22.10 -14.12
C VAL A 156 26.19 -22.41 -13.08
N HIS A 157 26.27 -21.58 -12.05
CA HIS A 157 27.12 -21.73 -10.87
C HIS A 157 26.24 -21.98 -9.65
N VAL A 158 26.57 -22.99 -8.86
CA VAL A 158 25.80 -23.39 -7.68
C VAL A 158 26.66 -23.27 -6.43
N SER A 159 26.06 -22.78 -5.35
CA SER A 159 26.64 -22.75 -4.02
C SER A 159 25.63 -23.24 -2.99
N THR A 160 26.03 -24.16 -2.11
CA THR A 160 25.22 -24.54 -0.95
C THR A 160 25.97 -24.30 0.36
N GLU A 161 25.27 -23.80 1.37
CA GLU A 161 25.88 -23.50 2.67
C GLU A 161 26.49 -24.73 3.35
N ASP A 162 25.85 -25.89 3.17
CA ASP A 162 26.30 -27.18 3.70
C ASP A 162 27.32 -27.93 2.79
N GLY A 163 27.62 -27.40 1.60
CA GLY A 163 28.50 -28.03 0.61
C GLY A 163 27.95 -29.28 -0.08
N SER A 164 26.66 -29.59 0.05
CA SER A 164 26.00 -30.73 -0.62
C SER A 164 25.97 -30.64 -2.15
N GLN A 165 26.03 -29.44 -2.75
CA GLN A 165 26.18 -29.28 -4.20
C GLN A 165 26.92 -27.99 -4.57
N GLY A 166 27.80 -28.07 -5.58
CA GLY A 166 28.55 -26.90 -6.05
C GLY A 166 29.62 -26.44 -5.05
N GLN A 167 29.82 -25.13 -4.94
CA GLN A 167 30.76 -24.56 -3.98
C GLN A 167 30.14 -24.53 -2.57
N CYS A 168 30.92 -24.88 -1.55
CA CYS A 168 30.49 -24.72 -0.16
C CYS A 168 30.50 -23.24 0.24
N GLY A 169 29.37 -22.73 0.75
CA GLY A 169 29.20 -21.35 1.21
C GLY A 169 28.03 -20.62 0.53
N VAL A 170 28.06 -19.28 0.58
CA VAL A 170 27.00 -18.40 0.06
C VAL A 170 27.24 -18.00 -1.40
N CYS A 171 26.17 -17.82 -2.19
CA CYS A 171 26.27 -17.44 -3.60
C CYS A 171 26.96 -16.09 -3.86
N THR A 172 26.92 -15.17 -2.90
CA THR A 172 27.60 -13.87 -3.00
C THR A 172 29.12 -14.02 -3.04
N ALA A 173 29.68 -15.07 -2.43
CA ALA A 173 31.11 -15.38 -2.52
C ALA A 173 31.50 -15.88 -3.92
N VAL A 174 30.59 -16.60 -4.60
CA VAL A 174 30.78 -17.01 -5.99
C VAL A 174 30.78 -15.80 -6.92
N LEU A 175 29.84 -14.86 -6.74
CA LEU A 175 29.82 -13.60 -7.48
C LEU A 175 31.14 -12.83 -7.29
N GLU A 176 31.60 -12.68 -6.05
CA GLU A 176 32.85 -12.01 -5.72
C GLU A 176 34.06 -12.67 -6.40
N ALA A 177 34.13 -14.01 -6.38
CA ALA A 177 35.19 -14.76 -7.04
C ALA A 177 35.19 -14.57 -8.56
N LEU A 178 34.01 -14.57 -9.21
CA LEU A 178 33.89 -14.32 -10.64
C LEU A 178 34.34 -12.90 -11.02
N LEU A 179 33.92 -11.89 -10.25
CA LEU A 179 34.33 -10.50 -10.47
C LEU A 179 35.85 -10.33 -10.30
N HIS A 180 36.44 -10.90 -9.24
CA HIS A 180 37.90 -10.92 -9.05
C HIS A 180 38.64 -11.70 -10.14
N GLY A 181 38.01 -12.73 -10.70
CA GLY A 181 38.51 -13.52 -11.83
C GLY A 181 38.44 -12.80 -13.18
N GLY A 182 37.92 -11.57 -13.23
CA GLY A 182 37.81 -10.77 -14.45
C GLY A 182 36.55 -11.05 -15.28
N ALA A 183 35.56 -11.73 -14.71
CA ALA A 183 34.24 -11.84 -15.35
C ALA A 183 33.65 -10.44 -15.52
N ALA A 184 33.21 -10.13 -16.73
CA ALA A 184 32.61 -8.84 -17.05
C ALA A 184 31.13 -9.03 -17.40
N PHE A 185 30.28 -8.38 -16.61
CA PHE A 185 28.83 -8.37 -16.78
C PHE A 185 28.38 -6.95 -17.14
N ASP A 186 27.40 -6.86 -18.03
CA ASP A 186 26.83 -5.57 -18.44
C ASP A 186 25.67 -5.17 -17.52
N SER A 187 25.04 -6.14 -16.85
CA SER A 187 24.03 -5.94 -15.80
C SER A 187 23.94 -7.14 -14.85
N VAL A 188 23.45 -6.88 -13.63
CA VAL A 188 23.14 -7.91 -12.63
C VAL A 188 21.67 -7.83 -12.24
N LEU A 189 20.99 -8.98 -12.21
CA LEU A 189 19.64 -9.14 -11.66
C LEU A 189 19.73 -10.02 -10.42
N THR A 190 19.02 -9.68 -9.34
CA THR A 190 19.04 -10.52 -8.13
C THR A 190 17.68 -10.63 -7.47
N CYS A 191 17.43 -11.79 -6.86
CA CYS A 191 16.25 -12.06 -6.07
C CYS A 191 16.54 -13.15 -5.03
N GLY A 192 16.11 -12.93 -3.80
CA GLY A 192 16.35 -13.84 -2.68
C GLY A 192 16.28 -13.11 -1.35
N PRO A 193 16.91 -13.67 -0.28
CA PRO A 193 16.96 -13.02 1.02
C PRO A 193 17.51 -11.59 0.95
N GLU A 194 16.90 -10.67 1.70
CA GLU A 194 17.21 -9.23 1.61
C GLU A 194 18.69 -8.90 1.90
N LEU A 195 19.30 -9.55 2.89
CA LEU A 195 20.73 -9.36 3.21
C LEU A 195 21.66 -9.93 2.12
N MET A 196 21.25 -11.01 1.44
CA MET A 196 21.99 -11.53 0.28
C MET A 196 21.98 -10.50 -0.85
N MET A 197 20.80 -9.96 -1.15
CA MET A 197 20.60 -8.93 -2.16
C MET A 197 21.38 -7.64 -1.84
N GLN A 198 21.43 -7.22 -0.57
CA GLN A 198 22.25 -6.10 -0.11
C GLN A 198 23.73 -6.33 -0.41
N ARG A 199 24.26 -7.53 -0.11
CA ARG A 199 25.65 -7.88 -0.43
C ARG A 199 25.93 -7.90 -1.94
N VAL A 200 24.96 -8.28 -2.77
CA VAL A 200 25.07 -8.17 -4.24
C VAL A 200 25.19 -6.70 -4.66
N CYS A 201 24.38 -5.79 -4.09
CA CYS A 201 24.50 -4.34 -4.35
C CYS A 201 25.91 -3.82 -4.03
N GLU A 202 26.47 -4.18 -2.88
CA GLU A 202 27.82 -3.74 -2.49
C GLU A 202 28.90 -4.18 -3.48
N LEU A 203 28.88 -5.47 -3.85
CA LEU A 203 29.84 -6.05 -4.81
C LEU A 203 29.73 -5.39 -6.19
N THR A 204 28.51 -5.19 -6.66
CA THR A 204 28.25 -4.62 -7.99
C THR A 204 28.50 -3.12 -8.05
N GLN A 205 28.27 -2.40 -6.95
CA GLN A 205 28.63 -0.99 -6.84
C GLN A 205 30.14 -0.78 -6.93
N GLN A 206 30.94 -1.62 -6.24
CA GLN A 206 32.40 -1.60 -6.34
C GLN A 206 32.90 -1.90 -7.76
N ALA A 207 32.20 -2.80 -8.46
CA ALA A 207 32.49 -3.15 -9.86
C ALA A 207 31.84 -2.19 -10.89
N GLN A 208 31.06 -1.19 -10.45
CA GLN A 208 30.31 -0.26 -11.30
C GLN A 208 29.35 -0.94 -12.29
N ILE A 209 28.69 -2.02 -11.86
CA ILE A 209 27.74 -2.79 -12.67
C ILE A 209 26.31 -2.37 -12.31
N PRO A 210 25.46 -1.98 -13.29
CA PRO A 210 24.05 -1.70 -13.04
C PRO A 210 23.32 -2.94 -12.49
N THR A 211 22.63 -2.76 -11.35
CA THR A 211 21.98 -3.86 -10.63
C THR A 211 20.50 -3.60 -10.42
N GLN A 212 19.68 -4.59 -10.72
CA GLN A 212 18.24 -4.62 -10.45
C GLN A 212 17.89 -5.75 -9.49
N LEU A 213 16.93 -5.50 -8.60
CA LEU A 213 16.57 -6.37 -7.49
C LEU A 213 15.06 -6.55 -7.45
N SER A 214 14.59 -7.79 -7.35
CA SER A 214 13.18 -8.08 -7.08
C SER A 214 12.96 -8.21 -5.58
N VAL A 215 12.30 -7.22 -4.98
CA VAL A 215 12.11 -7.09 -3.53
C VAL A 215 10.73 -7.59 -3.11
N GLU A 216 10.69 -8.36 -2.01
CA GLU A 216 9.46 -8.84 -1.40
C GLU A 216 9.02 -7.95 -0.24
N ARG A 217 7.73 -7.63 -0.18
CA ARG A 217 7.05 -6.95 0.94
C ARG A 217 5.64 -7.51 1.10
N ILE A 218 5.00 -7.23 2.23
CA ILE A 218 3.58 -7.57 2.43
C ILE A 218 2.74 -6.79 1.41
N VAL A 219 2.04 -7.50 0.53
CA VAL A 219 1.08 -6.89 -0.42
C VAL A 219 -0.35 -7.31 -0.02
N LYS A 220 -1.26 -6.33 0.04
CA LYS A 220 -2.69 -6.57 0.32
C LYS A 220 -3.62 -6.11 -0.80
N CYS A 221 -3.43 -4.87 -1.27
CA CYS A 221 -4.35 -4.26 -2.24
C CYS A 221 -3.92 -4.39 -3.71
N SER A 222 -2.63 -4.57 -3.96
CA SER A 222 -1.98 -4.65 -5.28
C SER A 222 -2.20 -3.47 -6.23
N CYS A 223 -2.74 -2.35 -5.73
CA CYS A 223 -3.05 -1.16 -6.52
C CYS A 223 -2.54 0.14 -5.89
N GLY A 224 -1.68 0.02 -4.87
CA GLY A 224 -1.09 1.18 -4.18
C GLY A 224 -2.04 1.92 -3.21
N ALA A 225 -3.18 1.33 -2.85
CA ALA A 225 -4.17 1.97 -1.99
C ALA A 225 -3.82 1.92 -0.49
N CYS A 226 -3.37 0.76 0.01
CA CYS A 226 -3.28 0.52 1.45
C CYS A 226 -1.92 0.87 2.09
N GLY A 227 -0.86 1.02 1.29
CA GLY A 227 0.50 1.27 1.78
C GLY A 227 1.18 0.10 2.51
N ALA A 228 0.57 -1.08 2.63
CA ALA A 228 1.15 -2.22 3.35
C ALA A 228 2.52 -2.67 2.80
N CYS A 229 2.72 -2.47 1.50
CA CYS A 229 3.95 -2.83 0.79
C CYS A 229 4.95 -1.67 0.71
N ASP A 230 4.87 -0.70 1.64
CA ASP A 230 5.75 0.46 1.64
C ASP A 230 7.22 0.06 1.85
N LEU A 231 8.08 0.65 1.03
CA LEU A 231 9.54 0.53 1.05
C LEU A 231 10.13 1.94 0.92
N GLY A 232 10.33 2.62 2.04
CA GLY A 232 10.84 4.00 2.06
C GLY A 232 10.02 4.96 1.20
N GLY A 233 8.70 4.82 1.21
CA GLY A 233 7.75 5.62 0.42
C GLY A 233 7.39 5.02 -0.92
N TYR A 234 8.14 4.02 -1.41
CA TYR A 234 7.81 3.32 -2.66
C TYR A 234 6.80 2.22 -2.40
N LEU A 235 5.78 2.13 -3.25
CA LEU A 235 4.75 1.12 -3.13
C LEU A 235 5.16 -0.09 -3.96
N VAL A 236 5.73 -1.14 -3.35
CA VAL A 236 6.23 -2.33 -4.08
C VAL A 236 5.23 -2.93 -5.08
N CYS A 237 3.92 -2.88 -4.81
CA CYS A 237 2.92 -3.39 -5.75
C CYS A 237 2.70 -2.54 -7.02
N LYS A 238 3.20 -1.29 -7.06
CA LYS A 238 3.03 -0.34 -8.16
C LYS A 238 4.37 0.15 -8.72
N ASP A 239 5.28 0.52 -7.83
CA ASP A 239 6.61 1.07 -8.13
C ASP A 239 7.68 -0.04 -8.26
N GLY A 240 7.44 -1.20 -7.63
CA GLY A 240 8.28 -2.40 -7.66
C GLY A 240 7.54 -3.58 -8.29
N PRO A 241 7.92 -4.85 -8.04
CA PRO A 241 8.92 -5.29 -7.07
C PRO A 241 10.35 -5.14 -7.57
N VAL A 242 10.54 -4.88 -8.87
CA VAL A 242 11.87 -4.67 -9.43
C VAL A 242 12.30 -3.21 -9.26
N PHE A 243 13.38 -3.01 -8.51
CA PHE A 243 14.02 -1.71 -8.30
C PHE A 243 15.49 -1.75 -8.73
N THR A 244 16.07 -0.59 -9.05
CA THR A 244 17.53 -0.50 -9.20
C THR A 244 18.20 -0.33 -7.84
N ALA A 245 19.47 -0.71 -7.74
CA ALA A 245 20.26 -0.54 -6.54
C ALA A 245 20.34 0.94 -6.08
N GLU A 246 20.36 1.89 -7.01
CA GLU A 246 20.41 3.33 -6.71
C GLU A 246 19.12 3.84 -6.07
N VAL A 247 17.97 3.31 -6.48
CA VAL A 247 16.68 3.62 -5.84
C VAL A 247 16.64 3.00 -4.45
N LEU A 248 16.99 1.72 -4.31
CA LEU A 248 16.94 1.04 -3.01
C LEU A 248 17.88 1.63 -1.98
N ALA A 249 19.04 2.13 -2.40
CA ALA A 249 19.97 2.86 -1.54
C ALA A 249 19.33 4.10 -0.89
N GLN A 250 18.23 4.61 -1.44
CA GLN A 250 17.48 5.76 -0.91
C GLN A 250 16.27 5.37 -0.04
N THR A 251 16.17 4.10 0.34
CA THR A 251 15.05 3.55 1.10
C THR A 251 15.54 2.87 2.39
N GLU A 252 14.63 2.20 3.09
CA GLU A 252 14.93 1.41 4.30
C GLU A 252 15.40 -0.03 3.99
N PHE A 253 15.61 -0.36 2.72
CA PHE A 253 16.07 -1.68 2.26
C PHE A 253 17.37 -2.13 2.97
N GLY A 254 17.39 -3.37 3.45
CA GLY A 254 18.49 -3.96 4.23
C GLY A 254 18.44 -3.60 5.72
N CYS A 255 17.61 -2.65 6.13
CA CYS A 255 17.50 -2.20 7.51
C CYS A 255 16.14 -2.59 8.12
N TRP A 256 15.05 -2.21 7.45
CA TRP A 256 13.69 -2.35 7.97
C TRP A 256 12.76 -3.01 6.95
N THR A 257 11.85 -3.82 7.48
CA THR A 257 10.66 -4.32 6.79
C THR A 257 9.43 -4.03 7.64
N ARG A 258 8.25 -4.39 7.15
CA ARG A 258 6.98 -4.21 7.89
C ARG A 258 6.26 -5.53 8.08
N ALA A 259 5.73 -5.73 9.29
CA ALA A 259 4.77 -6.80 9.58
C ALA A 259 3.41 -6.53 8.89
N LYS A 260 2.49 -7.50 8.91
CA LYS A 260 1.13 -7.35 8.34
C LYS A 260 0.35 -6.18 8.93
N SER A 261 0.66 -5.79 10.17
CA SER A 261 0.10 -4.63 10.87
C SER A 261 0.67 -3.29 10.41
N GLY A 262 1.82 -3.29 9.74
CA GLY A 262 2.61 -2.09 9.42
C GLY A 262 3.71 -1.76 10.42
N LYS A 263 3.87 -2.58 11.47
CA LYS A 263 4.96 -2.42 12.44
C LYS A 263 6.30 -2.61 11.77
N ARG A 264 7.24 -1.68 11.99
CA ARG A 264 8.62 -1.81 11.52
C ARG A 264 9.32 -2.96 12.25
N VAL A 265 9.99 -3.81 11.49
CA VAL A 265 10.75 -4.96 11.96
C VAL A 265 12.15 -4.88 11.37
N SER A 266 13.17 -5.06 12.21
CA SER A 266 14.56 -5.08 11.77
C SER A 266 14.82 -6.28 10.87
N VAL A 267 15.50 -6.06 9.74
CA VAL A 267 15.98 -7.12 8.85
C VAL A 267 17.26 -7.76 9.40
N SER A 268 18.02 -7.04 10.24
CA SER A 268 19.24 -7.52 10.91
C SER A 268 18.93 -8.23 12.24
N ALA A 269 19.85 -9.10 12.70
CA ALA A 269 19.71 -9.88 13.94
C ALA A 269 19.47 -9.00 15.19
N PRO A 270 18.81 -9.54 16.24
CA PRO A 270 18.52 -8.80 17.47
C PRO A 270 19.81 -8.29 18.13
N GLY A 271 19.96 -6.98 18.28
CA GLY A 271 21.14 -6.36 18.92
C GLY A 271 21.98 -5.45 18.02
N ALA A 272 21.64 -5.26 16.75
CA ALA A 272 22.10 -4.11 15.96
C ALA A 272 21.41 -2.82 16.47
N GLU A 273 21.79 -2.39 17.67
CA GLU A 273 21.27 -1.19 18.30
C GLU A 273 21.61 0.06 17.45
N LYS A 274 20.56 0.83 17.12
CA LYS A 274 20.64 2.18 16.53
C LYS A 274 21.24 2.27 15.12
N ALA A 275 20.76 1.45 14.17
CA ALA A 275 20.60 2.02 12.83
C ALA A 275 19.66 3.23 12.98
N GLU A 276 20.06 4.40 12.48
CA GLU A 276 19.40 5.69 12.69
C GLU A 276 17.87 5.55 12.64
N LEU A 277 17.19 6.06 13.68
CA LEU A 277 15.72 5.98 13.87
C LEU A 277 14.92 6.54 12.68
N LEU A 278 15.57 7.25 11.76
CA LEU A 278 14.99 7.80 10.55
C LEU A 278 15.55 7.07 9.34
N SER A 279 14.67 6.64 8.45
CA SER A 279 15.05 6.12 7.15
C SER A 279 15.86 7.18 6.39
N TYR A 280 17.07 6.81 5.94
CA TYR A 280 17.95 7.42 4.91
C TYR A 280 17.52 8.80 4.32
N PRO A 281 18.44 9.79 4.23
CA PRO A 281 18.19 11.15 4.69
C PRO A 281 16.87 11.76 4.16
N LEU A 282 15.96 12.05 5.09
CA LEU A 282 14.80 12.91 4.88
C LEU A 282 15.26 14.38 4.77
N ARG A 283 14.80 15.07 3.73
CA ARG A 283 14.96 16.53 3.61
C ARG A 283 13.64 17.20 3.95
N ASP A 284 13.71 18.24 4.76
CA ASP A 284 12.56 19.06 5.10
C ASP A 284 11.94 19.66 3.82
N LEU A 285 10.63 19.45 3.65
CA LEU A 285 9.88 20.13 2.59
C LEU A 285 9.71 21.61 2.94
N THR A 286 9.71 22.46 1.93
CA THR A 286 9.28 23.86 2.07
C THR A 286 8.04 24.04 1.20
N PRO A 287 6.83 24.01 1.80
CA PRO A 287 5.60 24.23 1.03
C PRO A 287 5.60 25.62 0.40
N GLU A 288 5.28 25.69 -0.89
CA GLU A 288 5.14 26.96 -1.61
C GLU A 288 3.90 27.74 -1.12
N PRO A 289 3.96 29.09 -1.07
CA PRO A 289 2.78 29.90 -0.76
C PRO A 289 1.71 29.77 -1.85
N GLU A 290 0.46 29.55 -1.45
CA GLU A 290 -0.66 29.42 -2.39
C GLU A 290 -1.84 30.32 -2.01
N PRO A 291 -1.76 31.65 -2.25
CA PRO A 291 -2.74 32.62 -1.74
C PRO A 291 -4.20 32.33 -2.11
N LEU A 292 -4.45 31.82 -3.33
CA LEU A 292 -5.80 31.48 -3.81
C LEU A 292 -6.41 30.27 -3.08
N LEU A 293 -5.58 29.38 -2.54
CA LEU A 293 -6.00 28.13 -1.93
C LEU A 293 -5.78 28.09 -0.41
N GLN A 294 -5.01 29.03 0.13
CA GLN A 294 -4.71 29.12 1.55
C GLN A 294 -5.99 29.13 2.37
N THR A 295 -6.04 28.27 3.39
CA THR A 295 -7.22 28.10 4.24
C THR A 295 -6.82 27.99 5.70
N SER A 296 -7.74 28.30 6.59
CA SER A 296 -7.58 28.12 8.03
C SER A 296 -8.81 27.44 8.59
N VAL A 297 -8.62 26.28 9.22
CA VAL A 297 -9.71 25.48 9.80
C VAL A 297 -9.34 25.11 11.22
N CYS A 298 -10.23 25.39 12.16
CA CYS A 298 -10.03 25.16 13.60
C CYS A 298 -8.71 25.78 14.14
N GLY A 299 -8.30 26.93 13.60
CA GLY A 299 -7.06 27.61 13.98
C GLY A 299 -5.77 27.04 13.36
N ILE A 300 -5.88 26.03 12.50
CA ILE A 300 -4.75 25.45 11.77
C ILE A 300 -4.66 26.11 10.40
N ALA A 301 -3.52 26.71 10.09
CA ALA A 301 -3.23 27.26 8.77
C ALA A 301 -2.74 26.15 7.82
N LEU A 302 -3.29 26.11 6.61
CA LEU A 302 -2.89 25.21 5.54
C LEU A 302 -2.55 26.03 4.29
N SER A 303 -1.50 25.62 3.56
CA SER A 303 -1.16 26.25 2.27
C SER A 303 -2.28 26.05 1.24
N ASN A 304 -2.97 24.92 1.29
CA ASN A 304 -4.15 24.61 0.47
C ASN A 304 -5.08 23.63 1.19
N PRO A 305 -6.32 23.40 0.70
CA PRO A 305 -7.33 22.65 1.43
C PRO A 305 -7.32 21.15 1.12
N LEU A 306 -6.31 20.64 0.39
CA LEU A 306 -6.27 19.25 -0.07
C LEU A 306 -5.50 18.37 0.93
N LEU A 307 -6.04 17.19 1.22
CA LEU A 307 -5.44 16.21 2.11
C LEU A 307 -5.56 14.81 1.50
N ASN A 308 -4.75 13.85 1.95
CA ASN A 308 -5.09 12.43 1.71
C ASN A 308 -6.23 11.99 2.65
N ALA A 309 -6.99 10.97 2.25
CA ALA A 309 -7.99 10.37 3.14
C ALA A 309 -7.35 9.47 4.19
N ALA A 310 -7.91 9.48 5.41
CA ALA A 310 -7.55 8.48 6.43
C ALA A 310 -7.73 7.08 5.85
N GLY A 311 -6.74 6.22 6.05
CA GLY A 311 -6.64 4.95 5.33
C GLY A 311 -5.40 4.82 4.44
N PHE A 312 -4.95 5.94 3.87
CA PHE A 312 -3.84 5.99 2.91
C PHE A 312 -2.50 6.41 3.57
N GLY A 313 -2.48 6.71 4.86
CA GLY A 313 -1.28 7.08 5.62
C GLY A 313 -0.64 5.92 6.37
N PHE A 314 -0.16 4.89 5.68
CA PHE A 314 0.39 3.68 6.34
C PHE A 314 1.79 3.89 6.94
N SER A 315 2.59 4.79 6.37
CA SER A 315 3.93 5.15 6.85
C SER A 315 4.15 6.67 6.75
N GLY A 316 5.09 7.18 7.53
CA GLY A 316 5.50 8.59 7.54
C GLY A 316 6.04 9.03 6.19
N ARG A 317 6.73 8.13 5.49
CA ARG A 317 7.28 8.39 4.17
C ARG A 317 6.21 8.47 3.07
N LEU A 318 5.11 7.71 3.18
CA LEU A 318 3.95 7.93 2.31
C LEU A 318 3.28 9.28 2.58
N LEU A 319 3.13 9.66 3.86
CA LEU A 319 2.61 10.99 4.23
C LEU A 319 3.49 12.10 3.64
N TYR A 320 4.81 11.97 3.75
CA TYR A 320 5.78 12.86 3.12
C TYR A 320 5.58 12.96 1.60
N ARG A 321 5.40 11.82 0.90
CA ARG A 321 5.16 11.84 -0.56
C ARG A 321 3.85 12.53 -0.94
N TYR A 322 2.80 12.43 -0.13
CA TYR A 322 1.55 13.18 -0.37
C TYR A 322 1.77 14.69 -0.25
N ALA A 323 2.48 15.14 0.79
CA ALA A 323 2.83 16.54 0.95
C ALA A 323 3.71 17.05 -0.20
N ALA A 324 4.74 16.28 -0.58
CA ALA A 324 5.62 16.59 -1.71
C ALA A 324 4.86 16.70 -3.04
N ALA A 325 3.80 15.89 -3.20
CA ALA A 325 2.92 15.96 -4.38
C ALA A 325 1.91 17.13 -4.34
N GLY A 326 1.81 17.85 -3.23
CA GLY A 326 1.03 19.08 -3.10
C GLY A 326 -0.13 19.04 -2.11
N ALA A 327 -0.24 18.01 -1.26
CA ALA A 327 -1.22 18.01 -0.17
C ALA A 327 -0.89 19.12 0.86
N GLY A 328 -1.88 19.92 1.24
CA GLY A 328 -1.75 21.00 2.22
C GLY A 328 -1.75 20.53 3.68
N ALA A 329 -2.19 19.28 3.93
CA ALA A 329 -2.05 18.55 5.18
C ALA A 329 -2.14 17.04 4.91
N VAL A 330 -1.71 16.22 5.87
CA VAL A 330 -1.65 14.76 5.72
C VAL A 330 -2.40 14.06 6.85
N VAL A 331 -3.08 12.97 6.53
CA VAL A 331 -3.92 12.22 7.47
C VAL A 331 -3.39 10.80 7.61
N THR A 332 -3.13 10.36 8.83
CA THR A 332 -2.61 9.01 9.09
C THR A 332 -3.65 7.94 8.73
N LYS A 333 -3.21 6.68 8.71
CA LYS A 333 -4.14 5.57 8.92
C LYS A 333 -4.83 5.74 10.29
N SER A 334 -6.06 5.26 10.45
CA SER A 334 -6.70 5.21 11.76
C SER A 334 -5.90 4.30 12.69
N ILE A 335 -5.31 4.85 13.76
CA ILE A 335 -4.43 4.15 14.71
C ILE A 335 -5.19 3.84 16.00
N GLY A 336 -4.99 2.62 16.51
CA GLY A 336 -5.57 2.15 17.77
C GLY A 336 -4.52 2.04 18.88
N LEU A 337 -4.95 1.53 20.02
CA LEU A 337 -4.06 1.29 21.15
C LEU A 337 -3.09 0.14 20.87
N GLU A 338 -3.64 -0.98 20.39
CA GLU A 338 -2.92 -2.24 20.16
C GLU A 338 -2.70 -2.53 18.68
N GLU A 339 -1.68 -3.33 18.40
CA GLU A 339 -1.33 -3.83 17.07
C GLU A 339 -2.47 -4.66 16.47
N ARG A 340 -2.74 -4.47 15.17
CA ARG A 340 -3.73 -5.22 14.40
C ARG A 340 -3.18 -5.58 13.03
N GLU A 341 -3.26 -6.84 12.65
CA GLU A 341 -2.86 -7.30 11.32
C GLU A 341 -3.90 -7.00 10.23
N GLY A 342 -5.16 -6.81 10.60
CA GLY A 342 -6.27 -6.70 9.66
C GLY A 342 -6.84 -8.05 9.22
N TYR A 343 -7.67 -8.05 8.17
CA TYR A 343 -8.28 -9.28 7.65
C TYR A 343 -7.38 -10.01 6.64
N PRO A 344 -7.61 -11.33 6.43
CA PRO A 344 -7.10 -12.05 5.27
C PRO A 344 -7.54 -11.38 3.95
N ASN A 345 -6.69 -11.47 2.94
CA ASN A 345 -6.99 -10.98 1.60
C ASN A 345 -7.98 -11.93 0.88
N PRO A 346 -8.67 -11.49 -0.19
CA PRO A 346 -8.67 -10.15 -0.78
C PRO A 346 -9.29 -9.11 0.16
N THR A 347 -8.55 -8.04 0.44
CA THR A 347 -9.03 -6.94 1.30
C THR A 347 -9.35 -5.67 0.51
N PHE A 348 -9.01 -5.61 -0.78
CA PHE A 348 -9.25 -4.46 -1.65
C PHE A 348 -9.42 -4.89 -3.11
N LEU A 349 -10.53 -4.46 -3.71
CA LEU A 349 -10.95 -4.84 -5.06
C LEU A 349 -11.44 -3.61 -5.82
N GLU A 350 -11.26 -3.62 -7.15
CA GLU A 350 -11.93 -2.68 -8.06
C GLU A 350 -13.10 -3.41 -8.74
N LEU A 351 -14.32 -2.93 -8.48
CA LEU A 351 -15.54 -3.54 -9.01
C LEU A 351 -15.84 -3.06 -10.44
N GLU A 352 -15.55 -1.78 -10.68
CA GLU A 352 -15.69 -1.07 -11.96
C GLU A 352 -14.60 0.00 -11.99
N PRO A 353 -14.19 0.53 -13.16
CA PRO A 353 -13.17 1.58 -13.23
C PRO A 353 -13.46 2.72 -12.25
N ARG A 354 -12.52 2.97 -11.33
CA ARG A 354 -12.62 4.01 -10.28
C ARG A 354 -13.73 3.78 -9.23
N SER A 355 -14.19 2.54 -9.07
CA SER A 355 -15.12 2.09 -8.02
C SER A 355 -14.51 0.92 -7.28
N TYR A 356 -14.24 1.11 -5.99
CA TYR A 356 -13.47 0.19 -5.17
C TYR A 356 -14.30 -0.30 -3.99
N VAL A 357 -14.02 -1.51 -3.53
CA VAL A 357 -14.51 -2.01 -2.24
C VAL A 357 -13.34 -2.54 -1.43
N ASN A 358 -13.36 -2.27 -0.13
CA ASN A 358 -12.30 -2.71 0.76
C ASN A 358 -12.84 -3.22 2.09
N ALA A 359 -12.10 -4.14 2.71
CA ALA A 359 -12.30 -4.62 4.06
C ALA A 359 -10.92 -4.88 4.67
N MET A 360 -10.19 -3.80 4.98
CA MET A 360 -8.81 -3.93 5.44
C MET A 360 -8.69 -4.51 6.86
N GLY A 361 -9.68 -4.28 7.73
CA GLY A 361 -9.65 -4.72 9.13
C GLY A 361 -8.83 -3.81 10.07
N LEU A 362 -8.59 -2.56 9.66
CA LEU A 362 -7.76 -1.58 10.37
C LEU A 362 -6.34 -2.08 10.71
N PRO A 363 -5.54 -2.53 9.72
CA PRO A 363 -4.16 -2.90 9.97
C PRO A 363 -3.40 -1.67 10.45
N ASN A 364 -2.84 -1.74 11.64
CA ASN A 364 -2.04 -0.67 12.23
C ASN A 364 -1.13 -1.25 13.33
N PRO A 365 0.05 -0.66 13.60
CA PRO A 365 0.98 -1.19 14.58
C PRO A 365 0.66 -0.81 16.03
N GLY A 366 -0.42 -0.07 16.27
CA GLY A 366 -0.68 0.59 17.56
C GLY A 366 0.10 1.89 17.70
N ILE A 367 -0.41 2.80 18.54
CA ILE A 367 0.09 4.19 18.62
C ILE A 367 1.55 4.32 19.02
N ARG A 368 2.07 3.44 19.86
CA ARG A 368 3.48 3.49 20.31
C ARG A 368 4.44 3.14 19.17
N ASP A 369 4.18 2.04 18.48
CA ASP A 369 5.01 1.59 17.37
C ASP A 369 4.82 2.47 16.12
N TYR A 370 3.65 3.10 15.95
CA TYR A 370 3.41 4.09 14.88
C TYR A 370 4.15 5.42 15.12
N GLY A 371 4.64 5.69 16.33
CA GLY A 371 5.31 6.95 16.68
C GLY A 371 6.49 7.29 15.77
N ILE A 372 7.25 6.29 15.31
CA ILE A 372 8.36 6.50 14.37
C ILE A 372 7.89 7.04 13.02
N GLU A 373 6.72 6.60 12.55
CA GLU A 373 6.11 7.07 11.30
C GLU A 373 5.60 8.52 11.46
N LEU A 374 5.12 8.89 12.65
CA LEU A 374 4.71 10.27 12.96
C LEU A 374 5.91 11.23 12.99
N GLU A 375 7.03 10.81 13.57
CA GLU A 375 8.25 11.62 13.56
C GLU A 375 8.81 11.80 12.14
N GLU A 376 8.77 10.78 11.29
CA GLU A 376 9.14 10.94 9.89
C GLU A 376 8.18 11.89 9.14
N ALA A 377 6.88 11.84 9.44
CA ALA A 377 5.91 12.75 8.84
C ALA A 377 6.15 14.23 9.21
N ARG A 378 6.88 14.52 10.29
CA ARG A 378 7.28 15.88 10.68
C ARG A 378 8.03 16.60 9.56
N HIS A 379 8.89 15.89 8.83
CA HIS A 379 9.69 16.43 7.72
C HIS A 379 8.85 16.87 6.51
N ALA A 380 7.56 16.49 6.47
CA ALA A 380 6.65 16.97 5.45
C ALA A 380 6.32 18.47 5.60
N ASN A 381 6.55 19.06 6.79
CA ASN A 381 6.30 20.47 7.10
C ASN A 381 4.89 20.97 6.72
N VAL A 382 3.92 20.07 6.75
CA VAL A 382 2.49 20.35 6.64
C VAL A 382 1.78 19.78 7.87
N PRO A 383 0.60 20.30 8.27
CA PRO A 383 -0.13 19.78 9.42
C PRO A 383 -0.39 18.27 9.31
N VAL A 384 -0.09 17.53 10.38
CA VAL A 384 -0.39 16.09 10.50
C VAL A 384 -1.68 15.91 11.29
N ILE A 385 -2.66 15.23 10.68
CA ILE A 385 -3.92 14.84 11.31
C ILE A 385 -3.80 13.37 11.73
N LEU A 386 -3.84 13.12 13.05
CA LEU A 386 -3.82 11.77 13.58
C LEU A 386 -5.24 11.21 13.60
N SER A 387 -5.53 10.31 12.66
CA SER A 387 -6.76 9.53 12.68
C SER A 387 -6.67 8.47 13.77
N ILE A 388 -7.65 8.42 14.68
CA ILE A 388 -7.71 7.46 15.79
C ILE A 388 -9.00 6.65 15.74
N PHE A 389 -8.95 5.43 16.27
CA PHE A 389 -10.15 4.63 16.52
C PHE A 389 -10.03 3.88 17.85
N GLY A 390 -11.17 3.46 18.38
CA GLY A 390 -11.26 2.65 19.59
C GLY A 390 -12.71 2.24 19.85
N LYS A 391 -12.92 1.20 20.68
CA LYS A 391 -14.27 0.68 20.97
C LYS A 391 -14.87 1.24 22.27
N SER A 392 -14.09 1.97 23.05
CA SER A 392 -14.52 2.57 24.30
C SER A 392 -13.90 3.95 24.52
N VAL A 393 -14.40 4.67 25.52
CA VAL A 393 -13.85 5.96 25.96
C VAL A 393 -12.39 5.79 26.39
N GLU A 394 -12.11 4.75 27.15
CA GLU A 394 -10.79 4.45 27.69
C GLU A 394 -9.77 4.19 26.57
N GLU A 395 -10.11 3.38 25.57
CA GLU A 395 -9.22 3.10 24.44
C GLU A 395 -8.90 4.37 23.65
N CYS A 396 -9.92 5.16 23.28
CA CYS A 396 -9.73 6.39 22.50
C CYS A 396 -8.89 7.43 23.28
N CYS A 397 -9.18 7.62 24.57
CA CYS A 397 -8.40 8.50 25.44
C CYS A 397 -6.96 8.00 25.61
N SER A 398 -6.73 6.68 25.72
CA SER A 398 -5.37 6.13 25.87
C SER A 398 -4.51 6.41 24.63
N VAL A 399 -5.07 6.25 23.43
CA VAL A 399 -4.36 6.59 22.18
C VAL A 399 -3.99 8.07 22.15
N ALA A 400 -4.96 8.95 22.42
CA ALA A 400 -4.73 10.39 22.45
C ALA A 400 -3.74 10.82 23.53
N GLN A 401 -3.80 10.19 24.72
CA GLN A 401 -2.89 10.43 25.84
C GLN A 401 -1.45 10.06 25.46
N ILE A 402 -1.23 8.87 24.90
CA ILE A 402 0.09 8.43 24.46
C ILE A 402 0.65 9.40 23.43
N ALA A 403 -0.15 9.80 22.44
CA ALA A 403 0.29 10.75 21.42
C ALA A 403 0.72 12.12 22.01
N ARG A 404 0.07 12.57 23.09
CA ARG A 404 0.45 13.79 23.82
C ARG A 404 1.69 13.61 24.67
N GLU A 405 1.76 12.53 25.45
CA GLU A 405 2.89 12.23 26.35
C GLU A 405 4.19 12.02 25.58
N CYS A 406 4.12 11.43 24.38
CA CYS A 406 5.25 11.25 23.50
C CYS A 406 5.56 12.48 22.62
N ASP A 407 4.80 13.57 22.74
CA ASP A 407 4.95 14.81 21.96
C ASP A 407 5.01 14.61 20.43
N TYR A 408 4.18 13.70 19.93
CA TYR A 408 4.10 13.47 18.48
C TYR A 408 3.57 14.73 17.76
N PRO A 409 3.98 14.98 16.50
CA PRO A 409 3.70 16.21 15.74
C PRO A 409 2.25 16.32 15.23
N VAL A 410 1.27 16.06 16.08
CA VAL A 410 -0.16 16.07 15.75
C VAL A 410 -0.70 17.49 15.80
N ALA A 411 -1.24 17.97 14.68
CA ALA A 411 -1.91 19.27 14.58
C ALA A 411 -3.41 19.16 14.90
N MET A 412 -4.07 18.08 14.48
CA MET A 412 -5.49 17.79 14.70
C MET A 412 -5.67 16.29 14.95
N TYR A 413 -6.67 15.91 15.75
CA TYR A 413 -7.14 14.53 15.85
C TYR A 413 -8.37 14.33 14.97
N GLU A 414 -8.48 13.18 14.29
CA GLU A 414 -9.70 12.76 13.60
C GLU A 414 -10.20 11.45 14.23
N PHE A 415 -11.33 11.50 14.94
CA PHE A 415 -11.94 10.28 15.47
C PHE A 415 -12.78 9.58 14.39
N ASP A 416 -12.36 8.37 14.00
CA ASP A 416 -13.11 7.51 13.09
C ASP A 416 -14.23 6.78 13.84
N ALA A 417 -15.40 7.40 13.91
CA ALA A 417 -16.59 6.82 14.53
C ALA A 417 -17.24 5.71 13.68
N SER A 418 -16.74 5.52 12.46
CA SER A 418 -17.49 4.99 11.32
C SER A 418 -16.87 3.77 10.67
N CYS A 419 -15.82 3.17 11.24
CA CYS A 419 -15.10 2.09 10.56
C CYS A 419 -16.01 0.87 10.31
N PRO A 420 -16.36 0.57 9.04
CA PRO A 420 -17.30 -0.49 8.70
C PRO A 420 -16.64 -1.87 8.61
N HIS A 421 -15.34 -1.97 8.93
CA HIS A 421 -14.52 -3.18 8.80
C HIS A 421 -14.09 -3.75 10.14
N SER A 422 -14.78 -3.40 11.22
CA SER A 422 -14.50 -4.00 12.51
C SER A 422 -15.55 -5.06 12.81
N GLU A 423 -15.15 -6.13 13.51
CA GLU A 423 -16.09 -7.13 14.05
C GLU A 423 -17.06 -6.55 15.09
N PHE A 424 -16.87 -5.27 15.44
CA PHE A 424 -17.68 -4.54 16.39
C PHE A 424 -18.76 -3.73 15.68
N THR A 425 -19.89 -3.54 16.37
CA THR A 425 -20.90 -2.55 16.00
C THR A 425 -20.24 -1.17 15.95
N ALA A 426 -20.31 -0.49 14.80
CA ALA A 426 -19.72 0.84 14.64
C ALA A 426 -20.24 1.81 15.74
N VAL A 427 -19.34 2.63 16.31
CA VAL A 427 -19.63 3.51 17.45
C VAL A 427 -20.78 4.48 17.14
N GLU A 428 -20.92 4.88 15.89
CA GLU A 428 -22.03 5.70 15.39
C GLU A 428 -23.43 5.09 15.59
N ASN A 429 -23.54 3.76 15.72
CA ASN A 429 -24.80 3.10 16.06
C ASN A 429 -25.11 3.14 17.56
N ASN A 430 -24.23 3.73 18.37
CA ASN A 430 -24.41 3.98 19.79
C ASN A 430 -24.19 5.47 20.10
N PRO A 431 -25.21 6.33 19.87
CA PRO A 431 -25.09 7.78 20.06
C PRO A 431 -24.58 8.20 21.45
N PRO A 432 -25.03 7.61 22.58
CA PRO A 432 -24.48 7.91 23.90
C PRO A 432 -22.97 7.66 24.02
N LEU A 433 -22.48 6.54 23.46
CA LEU A 433 -21.06 6.21 23.46
C LEU A 433 -20.27 7.20 22.60
N LEU A 434 -20.77 7.56 21.42
CA LEU A 434 -20.15 8.57 20.56
C LEU A 434 -19.98 9.90 21.31
N SER A 435 -21.04 10.41 21.96
CA SER A 435 -20.96 11.65 22.75
C SER A 435 -19.93 11.55 23.87
N ALA A 436 -19.89 10.43 24.58
CA ALA A 436 -18.95 10.23 25.68
C ALA A 436 -17.49 10.22 25.20
N ILE A 437 -17.20 9.54 24.09
CA ILE A 437 -15.87 9.51 23.48
C ILE A 437 -15.45 10.89 23.01
N VAL A 438 -16.30 11.57 22.21
CA VAL A 438 -15.98 12.90 21.66
C VAL A 438 -15.68 13.88 22.77
N LYS A 439 -16.52 13.92 23.82
CA LYS A 439 -16.32 14.80 24.97
C LYS A 439 -15.00 14.52 25.69
N ALA A 440 -14.75 13.25 26.05
CA ALA A 440 -13.56 12.88 26.81
C ALA A 440 -12.26 13.11 26.03
N VAL A 441 -12.24 12.74 24.74
CA VAL A 441 -11.08 12.97 23.88
C VAL A 441 -10.86 14.47 23.68
N LYS A 442 -11.91 15.26 23.42
CA LYS A 442 -11.77 16.71 23.24
C LYS A 442 -11.21 17.40 24.49
N GLU A 443 -11.75 17.08 25.67
CA GLU A 443 -11.26 17.59 26.95
C GLU A 443 -9.77 17.25 27.15
N LEU A 444 -9.36 16.04 26.75
CA LEU A 444 -7.98 15.60 26.85
C LEU A 444 -7.05 16.29 25.85
N VAL A 445 -7.44 16.50 24.59
CA VAL A 445 -6.52 16.98 23.54
C VAL A 445 -6.49 18.51 23.39
N SER A 446 -7.41 19.22 24.02
CA SER A 446 -7.47 20.68 24.01
C SER A 446 -6.11 21.31 24.40
N PRO A 447 -5.64 22.36 23.69
CA PRO A 447 -6.35 23.15 22.68
C PRO A 447 -6.34 22.58 21.26
N LYS A 448 -5.75 21.39 21.01
CA LYS A 448 -5.77 20.80 19.67
C LYS A 448 -7.22 20.47 19.24
N PRO A 449 -7.57 20.66 17.97
CA PRO A 449 -8.91 20.35 17.47
C PRO A 449 -9.14 18.85 17.30
N LEU A 450 -10.42 18.47 17.40
CA LEU A 450 -10.94 17.12 17.18
C LEU A 450 -12.01 17.16 16.07
N ALA A 451 -11.69 16.56 14.93
CA ALA A 451 -12.66 16.23 13.90
C ALA A 451 -13.33 14.88 14.19
N VAL A 452 -14.60 14.72 13.83
CA VAL A 452 -15.30 13.43 13.91
C VAL A 452 -15.68 12.97 12.51
N LYS A 453 -15.20 11.79 12.11
CA LYS A 453 -15.50 11.20 10.81
C LYS A 453 -16.72 10.30 10.89
N ILE A 454 -17.71 10.58 10.05
CA ILE A 454 -19.04 9.96 10.11
C ILE A 454 -19.35 9.13 8.86
N SER A 455 -20.17 8.10 9.04
CA SER A 455 -20.64 7.22 7.97
C SER A 455 -21.90 7.75 7.27
N PRO A 456 -22.07 7.42 5.98
CA PRO A 456 -23.33 7.60 5.27
C PRO A 456 -24.34 6.46 5.53
N ASN A 457 -23.94 5.38 6.21
CA ASN A 457 -24.73 4.13 6.30
C ASN A 457 -25.77 4.13 7.42
N ILE A 458 -26.07 5.29 8.00
CA ILE A 458 -27.06 5.47 9.06
C ILE A 458 -28.27 6.25 8.53
N GLY A 459 -29.43 6.06 9.15
CA GLY A 459 -30.68 6.70 8.70
C GLY A 459 -30.68 8.24 8.78
N ALA A 460 -29.84 8.83 9.65
CA ALA A 460 -29.77 10.27 9.86
C ALA A 460 -28.33 10.77 10.12
N PRO A 461 -27.46 10.87 9.09
CA PRO A 461 -26.07 11.32 9.24
C PRO A 461 -25.94 12.72 9.87
N VAL A 462 -26.87 13.62 9.55
CA VAL A 462 -26.91 14.98 10.10
C VAL A 462 -27.18 14.98 11.62
N GLY A 463 -28.06 14.10 12.11
CA GLY A 463 -28.33 13.98 13.54
C GLY A 463 -27.11 13.50 14.33
N LEU A 464 -26.32 12.59 13.74
CA LEU A 464 -25.06 12.14 14.34
C LEU A 464 -24.03 13.27 14.42
N ALA A 465 -23.95 14.10 13.36
CA ALA A 465 -23.04 15.23 13.32
C ALA A 465 -23.40 16.32 14.34
N LEU A 466 -24.71 16.62 14.49
CA LEU A 466 -25.22 17.54 15.52
C LEU A 466 -24.86 17.04 16.93
N LEU A 467 -24.97 15.73 17.16
CA LEU A 467 -24.58 15.13 18.42
C LEU A 467 -23.07 15.26 18.70
N ALA A 468 -22.24 15.05 17.68
CA ALA A 468 -20.80 15.27 17.78
C ALA A 468 -20.46 16.75 18.07
N GLN A 469 -21.15 17.70 17.42
CA GLN A 469 -21.03 19.13 17.70
C GLN A 469 -21.38 19.44 19.17
N GLN A 470 -22.52 18.93 19.66
CA GLN A 470 -22.93 19.11 21.06
C GLN A 470 -21.96 18.51 22.08
N ALA A 471 -21.27 17.43 21.69
CA ALA A 471 -20.24 16.80 22.51
C ALA A 471 -18.88 17.53 22.48
N GLY A 472 -18.72 18.54 21.61
CA GLY A 472 -17.53 19.39 21.55
C GLY A 472 -16.59 19.13 20.38
N ALA A 473 -17.01 18.42 19.33
CA ALA A 473 -16.23 18.33 18.10
C ALA A 473 -15.97 19.72 17.50
N ASP A 474 -14.81 19.93 16.89
CA ASP A 474 -14.45 21.18 16.22
C ASP A 474 -14.68 21.15 14.71
N ALA A 475 -14.81 19.95 14.12
CA ALA A 475 -15.06 19.73 12.71
C ALA A 475 -15.74 18.39 12.46
N ILE A 476 -16.37 18.24 11.29
CA ILE A 476 -16.95 16.96 10.84
C ILE A 476 -16.29 16.53 9.53
N THR A 477 -15.78 15.30 9.48
CA THR A 477 -15.31 14.68 8.24
C THR A 477 -16.43 13.82 7.64
N ALA A 478 -16.88 14.14 6.43
CA ALA A 478 -18.00 13.45 5.78
C ALA A 478 -17.72 13.21 4.28
N ILE A 479 -17.86 12.00 3.73
CA ILE A 479 -18.44 10.76 4.31
C ILE A 479 -17.46 9.59 4.28
N ASN A 480 -17.55 8.69 5.25
CA ASN A 480 -16.92 7.38 5.11
C ASN A 480 -17.57 6.56 3.97
N THR A 481 -17.03 5.38 3.70
CA THR A 481 -17.46 4.47 2.63
C THR A 481 -18.89 3.95 2.80
N VAL A 482 -19.54 3.56 1.70
CA VAL A 482 -20.88 2.96 1.69
C VAL A 482 -20.77 1.43 1.76
N ILE A 483 -21.64 0.75 2.52
CA ILE A 483 -21.57 -0.71 2.65
C ILE A 483 -21.85 -1.42 1.31
N ALA A 484 -21.03 -2.42 0.96
CA ALA A 484 -21.21 -3.31 -0.17
C ALA A 484 -20.75 -4.74 0.17
N ARG A 485 -21.22 -5.74 -0.60
CA ARG A 485 -20.83 -7.15 -0.46
C ARG A 485 -20.63 -7.79 -1.84
N PRO A 486 -19.42 -7.74 -2.41
CA PRO A 486 -19.13 -8.37 -3.70
C PRO A 486 -19.07 -9.90 -3.56
N VAL A 487 -19.61 -10.62 -4.54
CA VAL A 487 -19.71 -12.08 -4.54
C VAL A 487 -19.16 -12.63 -5.85
N GLU A 488 -18.33 -13.67 -5.78
CA GLU A 488 -17.96 -14.48 -6.94
C GLU A 488 -19.14 -15.45 -7.21
N HIS A 489 -19.70 -15.39 -8.41
CA HIS A 489 -20.95 -16.07 -8.76
C HIS A 489 -20.85 -17.57 -9.05
N ARG A 490 -19.69 -18.06 -9.54
CA ARG A 490 -19.45 -19.48 -9.82
C ARG A 490 -19.29 -20.30 -8.54
N LEU A 491 -18.70 -19.72 -7.49
CA LEU A 491 -18.48 -20.37 -6.20
C LEU A 491 -19.51 -19.96 -5.14
N GLU A 492 -20.32 -18.93 -5.41
CA GLU A 492 -21.29 -18.34 -4.48
C GLU A 492 -20.67 -17.86 -3.16
N LEU A 493 -19.41 -17.40 -3.23
CA LEU A 493 -18.63 -16.94 -2.08
C LEU A 493 -18.35 -15.44 -2.15
N PRO A 494 -18.29 -14.73 -1.02
CA PRO A 494 -17.83 -13.35 -1.02
C PRO A 494 -16.37 -13.28 -1.49
N TYR A 495 -16.03 -12.24 -2.25
CA TYR A 495 -14.63 -12.01 -2.62
C TYR A 495 -13.78 -11.53 -1.43
N LEU A 496 -14.37 -10.77 -0.52
CA LEU A 496 -13.62 -10.17 0.59
C LEU A 496 -13.34 -11.20 1.68
N GLY A 497 -12.09 -11.31 2.12
CA GLY A 497 -11.63 -12.32 3.09
C GLY A 497 -12.08 -12.11 4.55
N ASN A 498 -12.89 -11.08 4.83
CA ASN A 498 -13.47 -10.92 6.17
C ASN A 498 -14.67 -11.87 6.37
N PRO A 499 -14.98 -12.28 7.63
CA PRO A 499 -15.97 -13.32 7.89
C PRO A 499 -17.37 -13.10 7.29
N LEU A 500 -17.81 -11.86 7.15
CA LEU A 500 -19.16 -11.54 6.64
C LEU A 500 -19.16 -11.21 5.13
N GLY A 501 -18.00 -10.99 4.54
CA GLY A 501 -17.84 -10.58 3.14
C GLY A 501 -18.30 -9.15 2.83
N TYR A 502 -18.66 -8.36 3.84
CA TYR A 502 -19.02 -6.95 3.66
C TYR A 502 -17.77 -6.06 3.63
N GLY A 503 -17.85 -4.97 2.89
CA GLY A 503 -16.79 -3.98 2.79
C GLY A 503 -17.32 -2.58 2.54
N GLY A 504 -16.41 -1.63 2.58
CA GLY A 504 -16.66 -0.22 2.30
C GLY A 504 -16.41 0.08 0.83
N LYS A 505 -17.48 0.40 0.11
CA LYS A 505 -17.45 0.92 -1.26
C LYS A 505 -17.03 2.39 -1.26
N SER A 506 -16.04 2.68 -2.08
CA SER A 506 -15.51 4.02 -2.37
C SER A 506 -15.38 4.21 -3.88
N GLY A 507 -15.09 5.42 -4.32
CA GLY A 507 -14.90 5.71 -5.74
C GLY A 507 -15.68 6.90 -6.23
N LYS A 508 -15.66 7.09 -7.55
CA LYS A 508 -16.23 8.28 -8.20
C LYS A 508 -17.74 8.40 -7.99
N ASP A 509 -18.44 7.27 -7.90
CA ASP A 509 -19.87 7.18 -7.68
C ASP A 509 -20.32 7.72 -6.31
N LEU A 510 -19.44 7.71 -5.30
CA LEU A 510 -19.74 8.29 -3.99
C LEU A 510 -19.98 9.81 -4.02
N THR A 511 -19.47 10.52 -5.03
CA THR A 511 -19.62 11.98 -5.11
C THR A 511 -21.07 12.44 -5.02
N VAL A 512 -22.01 11.70 -5.61
CA VAL A 512 -23.42 12.10 -5.66
C VAL A 512 -24.02 12.10 -4.25
N GLY A 513 -23.84 11.01 -3.51
CA GLY A 513 -24.33 10.90 -2.12
C GLY A 513 -23.58 11.81 -1.16
N GLY A 514 -22.24 11.89 -1.29
CA GLY A 514 -21.41 12.71 -0.43
C GLY A 514 -21.70 14.20 -0.56
N LYS A 515 -21.86 14.72 -1.80
CA LYS A 515 -22.20 16.13 -2.04
C LYS A 515 -23.54 16.52 -1.42
N ARG A 516 -24.54 15.63 -1.50
CA ARG A 516 -25.85 15.82 -0.83
C ARG A 516 -25.69 15.90 0.69
N ILE A 517 -24.96 14.95 1.29
CA ILE A 517 -24.77 14.92 2.75
C ILE A 517 -24.03 16.18 3.23
N VAL A 518 -22.97 16.61 2.54
CA VAL A 518 -22.26 17.86 2.87
C VAL A 518 -23.18 19.08 2.80
N TYR A 519 -24.04 19.16 1.79
CA TYR A 519 -25.03 20.23 1.69
C TYR A 519 -25.99 20.23 2.89
N GLU A 520 -26.52 19.07 3.28
CA GLU A 520 -27.41 18.94 4.43
C GLU A 520 -26.70 19.30 5.75
N LEU A 521 -25.46 18.84 5.94
CA LEU A 521 -24.66 19.14 7.13
C LEU A 521 -24.41 20.64 7.28
N TYR A 522 -24.04 21.33 6.20
CA TYR A 522 -23.73 22.77 6.27
C TYR A 522 -24.94 23.63 6.69
N ARG A 523 -26.16 23.18 6.44
CA ARG A 523 -27.38 23.90 6.86
C ARG A 523 -27.64 23.84 8.35
N GLU A 524 -27.21 22.76 8.99
CA GLU A 524 -27.58 22.44 10.38
C GLU A 524 -26.41 22.61 11.35
N LEU A 525 -25.17 22.49 10.87
CA LEU A 525 -23.97 22.60 11.70
C LEU A 525 -23.41 24.02 11.71
N GLU A 526 -22.77 24.37 12.83
CA GLU A 526 -21.94 25.56 12.97
C GLU A 526 -20.46 25.25 12.71
N LEU A 527 -20.11 23.96 12.64
CA LEU A 527 -18.74 23.47 12.47
C LEU A 527 -18.29 23.46 11.00
N PRO A 528 -16.99 23.67 10.73
CA PRO A 528 -16.41 23.40 9.42
C PRO A 528 -16.52 21.92 9.04
N ILE A 529 -16.69 21.68 7.74
CA ILE A 529 -16.83 20.35 7.16
C ILE A 529 -15.58 19.99 6.34
N ILE A 530 -15.04 18.80 6.57
CA ILE A 530 -13.97 18.17 5.79
C ILE A 530 -14.63 17.16 4.85
N ALA A 531 -14.71 17.47 3.57
CA ALA A 531 -15.33 16.58 2.58
C ALA A 531 -14.41 15.42 2.19
N VAL A 532 -14.98 14.23 2.10
CA VAL A 532 -14.33 13.03 1.59
C VAL A 532 -15.35 12.16 0.85
N GLY A 533 -14.94 11.55 -0.26
CA GLY A 533 -15.80 10.67 -1.07
C GLY A 533 -15.82 11.07 -2.55
N GLY A 534 -15.13 10.30 -3.39
CA GLY A 534 -15.19 10.46 -4.84
C GLY A 534 -14.56 11.73 -5.41
N ILE A 535 -13.66 12.39 -4.69
CA ILE A 535 -12.93 13.55 -5.20
C ILE A 535 -11.83 13.07 -6.17
N PHE A 536 -12.02 13.29 -7.48
CA PHE A 536 -11.07 12.92 -8.55
C PHE A 536 -10.64 14.13 -9.41
N SER A 537 -11.19 15.32 -9.17
CA SER A 537 -10.97 16.49 -10.01
C SER A 537 -11.16 17.80 -9.24
N ALA A 538 -10.65 18.91 -9.79
CA ALA A 538 -10.95 20.24 -9.28
C ALA A 538 -12.45 20.53 -9.25
N GLN A 539 -13.21 20.09 -10.25
CA GLN A 539 -14.67 20.25 -10.26
C GLN A 539 -15.35 19.60 -9.04
N ASP A 540 -14.88 18.43 -8.62
CA ASP A 540 -15.42 17.79 -7.42
C ASP A 540 -15.18 18.63 -6.17
N VAL A 541 -13.97 19.19 -6.03
CA VAL A 541 -13.62 20.10 -4.93
C VAL A 541 -14.49 21.35 -4.96
N LEU A 542 -14.65 22.00 -6.12
CA LEU A 542 -15.50 23.18 -6.28
C LEU A 542 -16.96 22.90 -5.88
N ASP A 543 -17.51 21.76 -6.29
CA ASP A 543 -18.88 21.37 -5.93
C ASP A 543 -19.03 21.12 -4.43
N TYR A 544 -18.07 20.43 -3.80
CA TYR A 544 -18.08 20.22 -2.35
C TYR A 544 -17.91 21.55 -1.59
N ALA A 545 -17.06 22.46 -2.08
CA ALA A 545 -16.89 23.79 -1.50
C ALA A 545 -18.22 24.56 -1.52
N ARG A 546 -18.86 24.65 -2.69
CA ARG A 546 -20.18 25.29 -2.85
C ARG A 546 -21.23 24.74 -1.91
N ASN A 547 -21.21 23.44 -1.66
CA ASN A 547 -22.13 22.77 -0.75
C ASN A 547 -21.80 23.00 0.73
N GLY A 548 -20.60 23.47 1.07
CA GLY A 548 -20.25 23.89 2.43
C GLY A 548 -18.94 23.34 3.00
N ALA A 549 -18.19 22.52 2.26
CA ALA A 549 -16.93 21.98 2.77
C ALA A 549 -15.78 22.99 2.68
N ALA A 550 -14.89 22.96 3.67
CA ALA A 550 -13.71 23.83 3.75
C ALA A 550 -12.39 23.09 3.46
N LEU A 551 -12.36 21.77 3.67
CA LEU A 551 -11.22 20.89 3.39
C LEU A 551 -11.66 19.67 2.59
N PHE A 552 -10.72 19.03 1.88
CA PHE A 552 -11.01 17.97 0.92
C PHE A 552 -10.01 16.82 1.02
N GLN A 553 -10.44 15.67 1.54
CA GLN A 553 -9.63 14.45 1.56
C GLN A 553 -9.80 13.65 0.25
N ILE A 554 -8.67 13.33 -0.37
CA ILE A 554 -8.54 12.54 -1.59
C ILE A 554 -8.08 11.13 -1.21
N GLY A 555 -8.91 10.12 -1.53
CA GLY A 555 -8.62 8.71 -1.27
C GLY A 555 -8.52 7.89 -2.56
N SER A 556 -9.66 7.42 -3.07
CA SER A 556 -9.75 6.53 -4.24
C SER A 556 -9.04 7.04 -5.50
N ALA A 557 -8.90 8.36 -5.68
CA ALA A 557 -8.15 8.90 -6.81
C ALA A 557 -6.64 8.61 -6.73
N LEU A 558 -6.06 8.42 -5.53
CA LEU A 558 -4.65 8.01 -5.37
C LEU A 558 -4.35 6.66 -6.01
N VAL A 559 -5.35 5.77 -6.06
CA VAL A 559 -5.24 4.45 -6.68
C VAL A 559 -5.07 4.58 -8.18
N SER A 560 -6.03 5.23 -8.85
CA SER A 560 -6.07 5.35 -10.31
C SER A 560 -5.13 6.41 -10.89
N ASP A 561 -4.98 7.56 -10.22
CA ASP A 561 -4.23 8.71 -10.74
C ASP A 561 -2.85 8.88 -10.08
N GLY A 562 -2.56 8.13 -9.00
CA GLY A 562 -1.31 8.27 -8.25
C GLY A 562 -1.22 9.57 -7.44
N PHE A 563 -0.02 9.88 -6.95
CA PHE A 563 0.21 11.05 -6.08
C PHE A 563 0.06 12.38 -6.81
N GLU A 564 0.30 12.40 -8.12
CA GLU A 564 0.17 13.57 -9.00
C GLU A 564 -1.23 14.21 -9.01
N VAL A 565 -2.24 13.48 -8.50
CA VAL A 565 -3.59 14.01 -8.33
C VAL A 565 -3.61 15.31 -7.52
N PHE A 566 -2.76 15.45 -6.49
CA PHE A 566 -2.70 16.66 -5.68
C PHE A 566 -2.25 17.86 -6.50
N GLY A 567 -1.07 17.77 -7.13
CA GLY A 567 -0.54 18.84 -7.98
C GLY A 567 -1.45 19.20 -9.14
N ARG A 568 -2.10 18.20 -9.77
CA ARG A 568 -3.09 18.40 -10.84
C ARG A 568 -4.32 19.18 -10.36
N VAL A 569 -5.00 18.69 -9.31
CA VAL A 569 -6.23 19.32 -8.78
C VAL A 569 -5.93 20.74 -8.30
N LYS A 570 -4.80 20.93 -7.63
CA LYS A 570 -4.34 22.22 -7.13
C LYS A 570 -4.19 23.26 -8.24
N ARG A 571 -3.47 22.90 -9.33
CA ARG A 571 -3.30 23.77 -10.50
C ARG A 571 -4.64 24.11 -11.15
N GLU A 572 -5.47 23.11 -11.40
CA GLU A 572 -6.80 23.29 -12.01
C GLU A 572 -7.71 24.20 -11.17
N LEU A 573 -7.64 24.12 -9.83
CA LEU A 573 -8.36 25.02 -8.93
C LEU A 573 -7.87 26.46 -9.04
N GLN A 574 -6.56 26.69 -9.07
CA GLN A 574 -5.98 28.04 -9.22
C GLN A 574 -6.39 28.68 -10.54
N GLU A 575 -6.33 27.93 -11.64
CA GLU A 575 -6.79 28.35 -12.97
C GLU A 575 -8.28 28.76 -12.94
N TYR A 576 -9.12 27.92 -12.33
CA TYR A 576 -10.56 28.20 -12.20
C TYR A 576 -10.83 29.48 -11.37
N LEU A 577 -10.24 29.59 -10.18
CA LEU A 577 -10.46 30.73 -9.28
C LEU A 577 -10.03 32.04 -9.94
N THR A 578 -8.87 32.04 -10.60
CA THR A 578 -8.36 33.19 -11.34
C THR A 578 -9.31 33.59 -12.48
N ALA A 579 -9.77 32.62 -13.28
CA ALA A 579 -10.65 32.87 -14.41
C ALA A 579 -12.02 33.42 -14.00
N GLN A 580 -12.51 33.05 -12.81
CA GLN A 580 -13.79 33.53 -12.27
C GLN A 580 -13.66 34.78 -11.39
N GLY A 581 -12.43 35.26 -11.15
CA GLY A 581 -12.18 36.45 -10.34
C GLY A 581 -12.32 36.24 -8.83
N TYR A 582 -12.27 35.00 -8.33
CA TYR A 582 -12.18 34.74 -6.90
C TYR A 582 -10.77 35.05 -6.39
N THR A 583 -10.69 35.61 -5.18
CA THR A 583 -9.42 35.91 -4.50
C THR A 583 -8.98 34.80 -3.56
N ASN A 584 -9.92 33.94 -3.12
CA ASN A 584 -9.63 32.77 -2.30
C ASN A 584 -10.74 31.70 -2.46
N ILE A 585 -10.37 30.41 -2.37
CA ILE A 585 -11.32 29.28 -2.44
C ILE A 585 -12.39 29.35 -1.34
N GLY A 586 -12.10 29.97 -0.21
CA GLY A 586 -13.03 30.20 0.91
C GLY A 586 -14.31 30.94 0.50
N GLU A 587 -14.26 31.76 -0.55
CA GLU A 587 -15.43 32.48 -1.08
C GLU A 587 -16.49 31.52 -1.65
N LEU A 588 -16.08 30.35 -2.12
CA LEU A 588 -16.98 29.31 -2.61
C LEU A 588 -17.69 28.57 -1.48
N VAL A 589 -17.16 28.58 -0.26
CA VAL A 589 -17.71 27.79 0.85
C VAL A 589 -19.15 28.22 1.12
N GLY A 590 -20.08 27.27 0.97
CA GLY A 590 -21.50 27.47 1.20
C GLY A 590 -22.22 28.33 0.16
N GLU A 591 -21.60 28.60 -1.00
CA GLU A 591 -22.21 29.41 -2.08
C GLU A 591 -23.59 28.90 -2.52
N ALA A 592 -23.83 27.58 -2.47
CA ALA A 592 -25.12 26.99 -2.83
C ALA A 592 -26.27 27.38 -1.88
N HIS A 593 -25.97 27.79 -0.64
CA HIS A 593 -26.96 28.15 0.39
C HIS A 593 -27.35 29.63 0.37
N ARG A 594 -26.66 30.45 -0.43
CA ARG A 594 -26.92 31.90 -0.54
C ARG A 594 -27.91 32.26 -1.65
N ARG A 595 -28.44 31.26 -2.36
CA ARG A 595 -29.27 31.44 -3.57
C ARG A 595 -30.77 31.40 -3.28
#